data_AF-A0A7C4UVQ7-F1
#
_entry.id   AF-A0A7C4UVQ7-F1
#
_cell.length_a   1.000
_cell.length_b   1.000
_cell.length_c   1.000
_cell.angle_alpha   90.00
_cell.angle_beta   90.00
_cell.angle_gamma   90.00
#
_symmetry.space_group_name_H-M   'P 1'
#
loop_
_entity.id
_entity.type
_entity.pdbx_description
1 polymer ?
#
loop_
_entity_poly.entity_id
_entity_poly.type
_entity_poly.pdbx_seq_one_letter_code
_entity_poly.pdbx_strand_id
1 'polypeptide(L)'
;MSNGIAPKSPPKGLAALHEVELAAHADAWLKAVSAEARGPATWKRRKQAEARELLALAAICPRLRVDHLDLADALRAVVFLRVPVALRPTDDGELPLADLAVLGIEYRQEFLTQPTPGYSYVQILAPTGELWYPNVVRRPPPLGQPLCLGVQLPAGIRLRELIVMSYSALTMQAFNTRVMEINGVFNTAAALWWDKNLHRVPLSRTPILGADDLEQKESRNG
;
A
#
# COMPACT_ATOMS: atom_id res chain seq x y z
N MET A 1 26.90 16.87 0.37
CA MET A 1 25.62 16.41 0.93
C MET A 1 24.62 17.53 0.74
N SER A 2 23.76 17.44 -0.28
CA SER A 2 22.81 18.51 -0.58
C SER A 2 21.69 18.48 0.46
N ASN A 3 21.48 19.59 1.15
CA ASN A 3 20.31 19.83 2.01
C ASN A 3 19.06 19.88 1.11
N GLY A 4 18.57 18.72 0.70
CA GLY A 4 17.36 18.60 -0.11
C GLY A 4 16.15 18.92 0.76
N ILE A 5 15.56 20.09 0.55
CA ILE A 5 14.26 20.44 1.13
C ILE A 5 13.27 19.36 0.68
N ALA A 6 12.63 18.67 1.63
CA ALA A 6 11.61 17.69 1.31
C ALA A 6 10.48 18.35 0.51
N PRO A 7 10.03 17.75 -0.61
CA PRO A 7 8.98 18.34 -1.43
C PRO A 7 7.69 18.45 -0.61
N LYS A 8 7.04 19.61 -0.71
CA LYS A 8 5.79 19.88 0.01
C LYS A 8 4.63 19.15 -0.68
N SER A 9 3.64 18.73 0.12
CA SER A 9 2.39 18.18 -0.43
C SER A 9 1.72 19.20 -1.36
N PRO A 10 1.20 18.77 -2.52
CA PRO A 10 0.59 19.68 -3.49
C PRO A 10 -0.74 20.26 -2.97
N PRO A 11 -1.09 21.51 -3.33
CA PRO A 11 -2.25 22.22 -2.78
C PRO A 11 -3.59 21.59 -3.16
N LYS A 12 -3.65 20.80 -4.25
CA LYS A 12 -4.86 20.11 -4.72
C LYS A 12 -4.92 18.64 -4.30
N GLY A 13 -4.14 18.24 -3.29
CA GLY A 13 -4.08 16.87 -2.79
C GLY A 13 -3.55 15.86 -3.82
N LEU A 14 -3.92 14.59 -3.68
CA LEU A 14 -3.36 13.49 -4.47
C LEU A 14 -3.62 13.58 -5.98
N ALA A 15 -4.60 14.37 -6.42
CA ALA A 15 -4.86 14.59 -7.84
C ALA A 15 -3.71 15.36 -8.54
N ALA A 16 -2.95 16.16 -7.80
CA ALA A 16 -1.85 16.98 -8.31
C ALA A 16 -0.46 16.33 -8.10
N LEU A 17 -0.38 15.02 -7.88
CA LEU A 17 0.92 14.33 -7.78
C LEU A 17 1.81 14.52 -9.00
N HIS A 18 1.23 14.73 -10.19
CA HIS A 18 2.00 15.03 -11.40
C HIS A 18 2.77 16.36 -11.33
N GLU A 19 2.35 17.30 -10.46
CA GLU A 19 2.99 18.61 -10.25
C GLU A 19 4.16 18.54 -9.25
N VAL A 20 4.28 17.45 -8.48
CA VAL A 20 5.38 17.26 -7.51
C VAL A 20 6.70 17.07 -8.27
N GLU A 21 7.70 17.86 -7.90
CA GLU A 21 9.06 17.73 -8.42
C GLU A 21 9.73 16.48 -7.84
N LEU A 22 10.24 15.63 -8.72
CA LEU A 22 11.04 14.47 -8.32
C LEU A 22 12.47 14.89 -8.06
N ALA A 23 13.06 14.39 -6.97
CA ALA A 23 14.49 14.53 -6.76
C ALA A 23 15.29 13.91 -7.92
N ALA A 24 16.48 14.44 -8.21
CA ALA A 24 17.28 14.03 -9.37
C ALA A 24 17.52 12.51 -9.48
N HIS A 25 17.72 11.83 -8.35
CA HIS A 25 17.89 10.38 -8.32
C HIS A 25 16.61 9.63 -8.71
N ALA A 26 15.44 10.09 -8.26
CA ALA A 26 14.14 9.49 -8.58
C ALA A 26 13.76 9.75 -10.04
N ASP A 27 14.05 10.94 -10.57
CA ASP A 27 13.86 11.26 -11.99
C ASP A 27 14.78 10.41 -12.89
N ALA A 28 16.06 10.27 -12.54
CA ALA A 28 17.00 9.41 -13.25
C ALA A 28 16.56 7.94 -13.23
N TRP A 29 16.11 7.45 -12.07
CA TRP A 29 15.56 6.10 -11.94
C TRP A 29 14.31 5.90 -12.81
N LEU A 30 13.35 6.85 -12.76
CA LEU A 30 12.16 6.82 -13.60
C LEU A 30 12.50 6.76 -15.09
N LYS A 31 13.48 7.56 -15.54
CA LYS A 31 13.95 7.53 -16.94
C LYS A 31 14.51 6.16 -17.32
N ALA A 32 15.34 5.56 -16.46
CA ALA A 32 15.91 4.25 -16.70
C ALA A 32 14.82 3.17 -16.87
N VAL A 33 13.91 3.03 -15.90
CA VAL A 33 12.84 2.01 -15.98
C VAL A 33 11.84 2.30 -17.09
N SER A 34 11.64 3.57 -17.46
CA SER A 34 10.75 3.96 -18.56
C SER A 34 11.28 3.53 -19.93
N ALA A 35 12.61 3.44 -20.10
CA ALA A 35 13.23 2.97 -21.33
C ALA A 35 12.98 1.48 -21.57
N GLU A 36 12.77 0.71 -20.51
CA GLU A 36 12.51 -0.74 -20.56
C GLU A 36 11.04 -1.08 -20.86
N ALA A 37 10.15 -0.09 -20.85
CA ALA A 37 8.71 -0.31 -20.97
C ALA A 37 8.30 -0.92 -22.32
N ARG A 38 7.65 -2.09 -22.29
CA ARG A 38 7.12 -2.83 -23.45
C ARG A 38 5.60 -2.72 -23.57
N GLY A 39 5.07 -3.17 -24.71
CA GLY A 39 3.64 -3.16 -25.03
C GLY A 39 3.19 -1.93 -25.86
N PRO A 40 1.86 -1.79 -26.09
CA PRO A 40 1.30 -0.69 -26.88
C PRO A 40 1.62 0.69 -26.30
N ALA A 41 1.66 1.73 -27.15
CA ALA A 41 2.03 3.09 -26.75
C ALA A 41 1.17 3.64 -25.60
N THR A 42 -0.13 3.35 -25.60
CA THR A 42 -1.06 3.74 -24.53
C THR A 42 -0.71 3.07 -23.20
N TRP A 43 -0.34 1.78 -23.23
CA TRP A 43 0.08 1.04 -22.04
C TRP A 43 1.42 1.56 -21.50
N LYS A 44 2.41 1.80 -22.37
CA LYS A 44 3.70 2.40 -21.97
C LYS A 44 3.50 3.74 -21.26
N ARG A 45 2.71 4.65 -21.86
CA ARG A 45 2.38 5.95 -21.25
C ARG A 45 1.70 5.81 -19.90
N ARG A 46 0.77 4.85 -19.78
CA ARG A 46 0.08 4.59 -18.51
C ARG A 46 1.06 4.12 -17.43
N LYS A 47 1.93 3.14 -17.74
CA LYS A 47 2.97 2.67 -16.80
C LYS A 47 3.87 3.80 -16.31
N GLN A 48 4.35 4.63 -17.24
CA GLN A 48 5.21 5.78 -16.93
C GLN A 48 4.51 6.81 -16.05
N ALA A 49 3.24 7.13 -16.34
CA ALA A 49 2.46 8.08 -15.54
C ALA A 49 2.22 7.57 -14.11
N GLU A 50 1.86 6.29 -13.95
CA GLU A 50 1.67 5.67 -12.63
C GLU A 50 2.98 5.58 -11.84
N ALA A 51 4.08 5.19 -12.50
CA ALA A 51 5.42 5.15 -11.89
C ALA A 51 5.85 6.53 -11.37
N ARG A 52 5.67 7.58 -12.18
CA ARG A 52 5.93 8.96 -11.78
C ARG A 52 5.10 9.34 -10.56
N GLU A 53 3.79 9.09 -10.60
CA GLU A 53 2.91 9.43 -9.48
C GLU A 53 3.24 8.64 -8.20
N LEU A 54 3.66 7.38 -8.31
CA LEU A 54 4.09 6.59 -7.17
C LEU A 54 5.37 7.16 -6.53
N LEU A 55 6.37 7.53 -7.34
CA LEU A 55 7.59 8.18 -6.86
C LEU A 55 7.30 9.56 -6.24
N ALA A 56 6.42 10.34 -6.86
CA ALA A 56 5.96 11.62 -6.32
C ALA A 56 5.23 11.45 -4.98
N LEU A 57 4.38 10.43 -4.86
CA LEU A 57 3.69 10.11 -3.62
C LEU A 57 4.69 9.75 -2.53
N ALA A 58 5.67 8.89 -2.82
CA ALA A 58 6.73 8.53 -1.87
C ALA A 58 7.57 9.75 -1.44
N ALA A 59 7.80 10.70 -2.34
CA ALA A 59 8.56 11.91 -2.01
C ALA A 59 7.85 12.81 -0.97
N ILE A 60 6.51 12.79 -0.93
CA ILE A 60 5.70 13.61 0.00
C ILE A 60 5.09 12.80 1.15
N CYS A 61 5.28 11.47 1.17
CA CYS A 61 4.70 10.56 2.15
C CYS A 61 5.83 9.91 2.96
N PRO A 62 6.11 10.37 4.19
CA PRO A 62 7.26 9.89 4.97
C PRO A 62 7.15 8.40 5.33
N ARG A 63 5.94 7.82 5.28
CA ARG A 63 5.67 6.41 5.56
C ARG A 63 5.89 5.50 4.35
N LEU A 64 6.02 6.06 3.15
CA LEU A 64 6.08 5.28 1.92
C LEU A 64 7.46 5.43 1.28
N ARG A 65 8.08 4.29 0.97
CA ARG A 65 9.30 4.23 0.16
C ARG A 65 9.11 3.24 -0.98
N VAL A 66 9.50 3.63 -2.19
CA VAL A 66 9.58 2.71 -3.34
C VAL A 66 10.99 2.12 -3.36
N ASP A 67 11.08 0.80 -3.36
CA ASP A 67 12.36 0.07 -3.32
C ASP A 67 12.66 -0.61 -4.64
N HIS A 68 11.63 -1.13 -5.31
CA HIS A 68 11.74 -1.72 -6.64
C HIS A 68 10.63 -1.22 -7.55
N LEU A 69 10.95 -1.06 -8.84
CA LEU A 69 10.03 -0.64 -9.88
C LEU A 69 10.46 -1.30 -11.20
N ASP A 70 9.55 -2.05 -11.82
CA ASP A 70 9.72 -2.73 -13.10
C ASP A 70 8.55 -2.34 -14.01
N LEU A 71 8.86 -1.79 -15.18
CA LEU A 71 7.87 -1.38 -16.18
C LEU A 71 7.91 -2.22 -17.46
N ALA A 72 8.67 -3.32 -17.50
CA ALA A 72 8.91 -4.10 -18.71
C ALA A 72 7.59 -4.61 -19.31
N ASP A 73 6.96 -5.62 -18.73
CA ASP A 73 5.73 -6.20 -19.24
C ASP A 73 4.50 -5.61 -18.51
N ALA A 74 4.45 -5.82 -17.20
CA ALA A 74 3.51 -5.18 -16.27
C ALA A 74 4.14 -3.92 -15.64
N LEU A 75 3.38 -3.16 -14.85
CA LEU A 75 3.96 -2.28 -13.83
C LEU A 75 4.02 -3.08 -12.54
N ARG A 76 5.23 -3.35 -12.05
CA ARG A 76 5.47 -3.99 -10.76
C ARG A 76 6.21 -3.05 -9.84
N ALA A 77 5.87 -3.05 -8.56
CA ALA A 77 6.59 -2.28 -7.57
C ALA A 77 6.72 -3.07 -6.26
N VAL A 78 7.83 -2.88 -5.57
CA VAL A 78 7.97 -3.23 -4.16
C VAL A 78 8.05 -1.94 -3.37
N VAL A 79 7.13 -1.78 -2.42
CA VAL A 79 7.07 -0.60 -1.56
C VAL A 79 7.14 -0.98 -0.10
N PHE A 80 7.80 -0.13 0.67
CA PHE A 80 7.84 -0.18 2.12
C PHE A 80 6.82 0.82 2.64
N LEU A 81 5.93 0.36 3.51
CA LEU A 81 4.89 1.16 4.11
C LEU A 81 4.97 1.05 5.63
N ARG A 82 5.35 2.14 6.30
CA ARG A 82 5.34 2.23 7.76
C ARG A 82 3.90 2.33 8.26
N VAL A 83 3.41 1.25 8.83
CA VAL A 83 2.00 1.06 9.23
C VAL A 83 1.94 -0.07 10.26
N PRO A 84 1.08 0.01 11.30
CA PRO A 84 0.85 -1.14 12.16
C PRO A 84 0.31 -2.31 11.34
N VAL A 85 0.91 -3.48 11.50
CA VAL A 85 0.47 -4.72 10.86
C VAL A 85 0.08 -5.75 11.93
N ALA A 86 -1.21 -6.04 12.05
CA ALA A 86 -1.72 -7.05 12.96
C ALA A 86 -1.25 -8.46 12.58
N LEU A 87 -0.61 -9.11 13.55
CA LEU A 87 -0.26 -10.53 13.50
C LEU A 87 -1.29 -11.33 14.30
N ARG A 88 -1.28 -12.65 14.13
CA ARG A 88 -2.15 -13.55 14.88
C ARG A 88 -2.04 -13.29 16.40
N PRO A 89 -3.18 -13.13 17.11
CA PRO A 89 -3.19 -13.00 18.55
C PRO A 89 -2.51 -14.18 19.23
N THR A 90 -1.85 -13.92 20.35
CA THR A 90 -1.30 -14.98 21.21
C THR A 90 -2.44 -15.72 21.93
N ASP A 91 -2.12 -16.85 22.54
CA ASP A 91 -3.11 -17.63 23.31
C ASP A 91 -3.67 -16.84 24.51
N ASP A 92 -2.89 -15.86 25.02
CA ASP A 92 -3.32 -14.93 26.08
C ASP A 92 -4.22 -13.78 25.57
N GLY A 93 -4.46 -13.71 24.25
CA GLY A 93 -5.30 -12.69 23.62
C GLY A 93 -4.59 -11.36 23.33
N GLU A 94 -3.28 -11.29 23.50
CA GLU A 94 -2.49 -10.14 23.05
C GLU A 94 -2.46 -10.09 21.53
N LEU A 95 -2.43 -8.87 20.97
CA LEU A 95 -2.40 -8.65 19.53
C LEU A 95 -1.04 -8.06 19.14
N PRO A 96 -0.07 -8.89 18.70
CA PRO A 96 1.22 -8.38 18.26
C PRO A 96 1.06 -7.53 17.00
N LEU A 97 1.79 -6.41 16.95
CA LEU A 97 1.84 -5.51 15.80
C LEU A 97 3.29 -5.43 15.28
N ALA A 98 3.48 -5.64 13.98
CA ALA A 98 4.67 -5.12 13.30
C ALA A 98 4.45 -3.65 12.92
N ASP A 99 5.50 -2.90 12.65
CA ASP A 99 5.47 -1.46 12.33
C ASP A 99 5.68 -1.13 10.85
N LEU A 100 5.87 -2.18 10.04
CA LEU A 100 6.23 -2.09 8.64
C LEU A 100 5.56 -3.19 7.83
N ALA A 101 4.96 -2.80 6.71
CA ALA A 101 4.55 -3.71 5.65
C ALA A 101 5.47 -3.56 4.44
N VAL A 102 5.87 -4.68 3.85
CA VAL A 102 6.45 -4.69 2.50
C VAL A 102 5.37 -5.16 1.55
N LEU A 103 5.00 -4.32 0.60
CA LEU A 103 3.93 -4.60 -0.36
C LEU A 103 4.52 -4.84 -1.75
N GLY A 104 4.15 -5.96 -2.34
CA GLY A 104 4.31 -6.22 -3.77
C GLY A 104 3.07 -5.75 -4.51
N ILE A 105 3.27 -4.95 -5.55
CA ILE A 105 2.20 -4.42 -6.40
C ILE A 105 2.43 -4.95 -7.81
N GLU A 106 1.38 -5.49 -8.43
CA GLU A 106 1.38 -5.83 -9.84
C GLU A 106 0.16 -5.21 -10.53
N TYR A 107 0.41 -4.40 -11.55
CA TYR A 107 -0.59 -3.77 -12.38
C TYR A 107 -0.42 -4.21 -13.82
N ARG A 108 -1.39 -5.00 -14.30
CA ARG A 108 -1.37 -5.60 -15.64
C ARG A 108 -2.23 -4.80 -16.62
N GLN A 109 -1.99 -4.97 -17.92
CA GLN A 109 -2.66 -4.18 -18.95
C GLN A 109 -4.17 -4.41 -18.96
N GLU A 110 -4.61 -5.65 -18.72
CA GLU A 110 -6.03 -6.05 -18.66
C GLU A 110 -6.81 -5.31 -17.56
N PHE A 111 -6.13 -4.79 -16.53
CA PHE A 111 -6.75 -4.03 -15.44
C PHE A 111 -7.20 -2.63 -15.87
N LEU A 112 -6.87 -2.19 -17.08
CA LEU A 112 -7.28 -0.89 -17.61
C LEU A 112 -8.69 -0.87 -18.19
N THR A 113 -9.19 -2.03 -18.62
CA THR A 113 -10.40 -2.10 -19.46
C THR A 113 -11.58 -2.75 -18.76
N GLN A 114 -11.33 -3.51 -17.68
CA GLN A 114 -12.39 -4.17 -16.94
C GLN A 114 -12.14 -4.10 -15.43
N PRO A 115 -13.21 -3.99 -14.61
CA PRO A 115 -13.05 -4.03 -13.17
C PRO A 115 -12.61 -5.43 -12.74
N THR A 116 -11.71 -5.53 -11.76
CA THR A 116 -11.08 -6.80 -11.37
C THR A 116 -11.25 -7.10 -9.88
N PRO A 117 -11.12 -8.36 -9.42
CA PRO A 117 -11.24 -8.68 -8.01
C PRO A 117 -10.21 -7.92 -7.17
N GLY A 118 -10.61 -7.37 -6.01
CA GLY A 118 -9.76 -6.44 -5.26
C GLY A 118 -8.53 -7.05 -4.58
N TYR A 119 -8.36 -8.37 -4.63
CA TYR A 119 -7.14 -9.07 -4.20
C TYR A 119 -6.10 -9.23 -5.32
N SER A 120 -6.35 -8.68 -6.52
CA SER A 120 -5.51 -8.94 -7.71
C SER A 120 -4.27 -8.05 -7.84
N TYR A 121 -4.15 -6.99 -7.04
CA TYR A 121 -3.14 -5.94 -7.23
C TYR A 121 -2.03 -5.95 -6.19
N VAL A 122 -2.37 -6.17 -4.91
CA VAL A 122 -1.46 -5.96 -3.79
C VAL A 122 -1.28 -7.24 -3.00
N GLN A 123 -0.04 -7.56 -2.69
CA GLN A 123 0.35 -8.67 -1.82
C GLN A 123 1.23 -8.15 -0.70
N ILE A 124 1.03 -8.65 0.50
CA ILE A 124 1.89 -8.38 1.64
C ILE A 124 3.02 -9.42 1.62
N LEU A 125 4.24 -8.95 1.39
CA LEU A 125 5.47 -9.75 1.31
C LEU A 125 6.15 -9.88 2.68
N ALA A 126 6.01 -8.84 3.52
CA ALA A 126 6.44 -8.86 4.92
C ALA A 126 5.47 -8.04 5.78
N PRO A 127 5.28 -8.40 7.07
CA PRO A 127 5.92 -9.51 7.78
C PRO A 127 5.47 -10.88 7.25
N THR A 128 6.32 -11.91 7.39
CA THR A 128 6.07 -13.28 6.91
C THR A 128 5.25 -14.13 7.89
N GLY A 129 4.93 -13.58 9.06
CA GLY A 129 4.07 -14.22 10.05
C GLY A 129 2.61 -14.33 9.58
N GLU A 130 1.80 -14.97 10.42
CA GLU A 130 0.37 -15.09 10.17
C GLU A 130 -0.32 -13.73 10.36
N LEU A 131 -0.75 -13.13 9.25
CA LEU A 131 -1.44 -11.85 9.25
C LEU A 131 -2.88 -12.01 9.72
N TRP A 132 -3.31 -11.14 10.64
CA TRP A 132 -4.62 -11.26 11.28
C TRP A 132 -5.62 -10.23 10.76
N TYR A 133 -5.96 -10.36 9.49
CA TYR A 133 -6.91 -9.48 8.81
C TYR A 133 -8.03 -10.27 8.15
N PRO A 134 -9.30 -9.83 8.24
CA PRO A 134 -10.41 -10.49 7.57
C PRO A 134 -10.22 -10.59 6.05
N ASN A 135 -9.60 -9.56 5.45
CA ASN A 135 -9.47 -9.36 4.01
C ASN A 135 -8.10 -9.75 3.44
N VAL A 136 -7.31 -10.56 4.16
CA VAL A 136 -6.03 -11.08 3.66
C VAL A 136 -6.15 -12.57 3.35
N VAL A 137 -5.71 -12.96 2.16
CA VAL A 137 -5.66 -14.35 1.73
C VAL A 137 -4.49 -15.05 2.42
N ARG A 138 -4.79 -16.00 3.30
CA ARG A 138 -3.76 -16.82 3.96
C ARG A 138 -3.02 -17.65 2.90
N ARG A 139 -1.70 -17.52 2.85
CA ARG A 139 -0.80 -18.33 2.03
C ARG A 139 0.44 -18.72 2.84
N PRO A 140 1.02 -19.91 2.61
CA PRO A 140 2.26 -20.27 3.24
C PRO A 140 3.41 -19.41 2.66
N PRO A 141 4.40 -19.01 3.48
CA PRO A 141 5.66 -18.51 2.98
C PRO A 141 6.29 -19.51 1.98
N PRO A 142 7.02 -19.05 0.96
CA PRO A 142 7.45 -17.66 0.70
C PRO A 142 6.46 -16.84 -0.14
N LEU A 143 5.23 -17.33 -0.36
CA LEU A 143 4.26 -16.62 -1.18
C LEU A 143 3.76 -15.36 -0.46
N GLY A 144 3.71 -14.25 -1.19
CA GLY A 144 3.04 -13.04 -0.71
C GLY A 144 1.57 -13.33 -0.39
N GLN A 145 1.03 -12.64 0.61
CA GLN A 145 -0.36 -12.79 1.06
C GLN A 145 -1.22 -11.70 0.40
N PRO A 146 -2.09 -12.03 -0.58
CA PRO A 146 -2.94 -11.05 -1.23
C PRO A 146 -3.79 -10.25 -0.24
N LEU A 147 -3.77 -8.92 -0.39
CA LEU A 147 -4.61 -8.00 0.36
C LEU A 147 -5.81 -7.63 -0.50
N CYS A 148 -7.01 -7.96 -0.04
CA CYS A 148 -8.24 -7.61 -0.72
C CYS A 148 -8.67 -6.19 -0.37
N LEU A 149 -8.71 -5.32 -1.37
CA LEU A 149 -9.09 -3.92 -1.22
C LEU A 149 -10.56 -3.65 -1.58
N GLY A 150 -11.36 -4.71 -1.73
CA GLY A 150 -12.77 -4.64 -2.09
C GLY A 150 -13.21 -5.83 -2.95
N VAL A 151 -14.52 -6.01 -3.12
CA VAL A 151 -15.07 -7.09 -3.94
C VAL A 151 -14.54 -7.01 -5.37
N GLN A 152 -14.63 -5.82 -5.94
CA GLN A 152 -14.16 -5.49 -7.28
C GLN A 152 -13.65 -4.06 -7.28
N LEU A 153 -12.53 -3.82 -7.96
CA LEU A 153 -11.96 -2.50 -8.14
C LEU A 153 -12.25 -1.99 -9.55
N PRO A 154 -12.51 -0.68 -9.73
CA PRO A 154 -12.83 -0.11 -11.02
C PRO A 154 -11.70 -0.32 -12.03
N ALA A 155 -12.08 -0.46 -13.31
CA ALA A 155 -11.13 -0.48 -14.40
C ALA A 155 -10.26 0.78 -14.38
N GLY A 156 -8.95 0.63 -14.50
CA GLY A 156 -8.04 1.76 -14.55
C GLY A 156 -7.86 2.49 -13.21
N ILE A 157 -8.15 1.87 -12.06
CA ILE A 157 -7.84 2.41 -10.73
C ILE A 157 -6.38 2.91 -10.66
N ARG A 158 -6.11 4.00 -9.95
CA ARG A 158 -4.77 4.60 -9.88
C ARG A 158 -3.90 3.89 -8.84
N LEU A 159 -2.58 3.80 -9.05
CA LEU A 159 -1.69 3.20 -8.04
C LEU A 159 -1.73 3.95 -6.71
N ARG A 160 -1.82 5.29 -6.75
CA ARG A 160 -1.97 6.10 -5.53
C ARG A 160 -3.20 5.72 -4.71
N GLU A 161 -4.29 5.33 -5.37
CA GLU A 161 -5.52 4.88 -4.69
C GLU A 161 -5.29 3.50 -4.07
N LEU A 162 -4.64 2.58 -4.77
CA LEU A 162 -4.25 1.26 -4.22
C LEU A 162 -3.38 1.40 -2.97
N ILE A 163 -2.42 2.33 -2.95
CA ILE A 163 -1.58 2.61 -1.78
C ILE A 163 -2.41 3.13 -0.60
N VAL A 164 -3.27 4.12 -0.83
CA VAL A 164 -4.13 4.69 0.22
C VAL A 164 -5.10 3.64 0.76
N MET A 165 -5.73 2.86 -0.11
CA MET A 165 -6.63 1.78 0.30
C MET A 165 -5.89 0.71 1.09
N SER A 166 -4.65 0.37 0.69
CA SER A 166 -3.81 -0.59 1.42
C SER A 166 -3.48 -0.07 2.82
N TYR A 167 -3.14 1.21 2.96
CA TYR A 167 -2.91 1.84 4.27
C TYR A 167 -4.18 1.82 5.13
N SER A 168 -5.33 2.20 4.59
CA SER A 168 -6.61 2.18 5.32
C SER A 168 -7.03 0.77 5.73
N ALA A 169 -6.75 -0.24 4.90
CA ALA A 169 -7.01 -1.64 5.23
C ALA A 169 -6.10 -2.14 6.36
N LEU A 170 -4.79 -1.88 6.28
CA LEU A 170 -3.81 -2.30 7.29
C LEU A 170 -3.99 -1.56 8.62
N THR A 171 -4.41 -0.30 8.59
CA THR A 171 -4.75 0.45 9.82
C THR A 171 -6.14 0.11 10.37
N MET A 172 -6.90 -0.77 9.72
CA MET A 172 -8.28 -1.12 10.10
C MET A 172 -9.20 0.11 10.19
N GLN A 173 -8.97 1.11 9.33
CA GLN A 173 -9.84 2.29 9.19
C GLN A 173 -11.04 2.02 8.29
N ALA A 174 -10.90 1.11 7.33
CA ALA A 174 -11.96 0.66 6.45
C ALA A 174 -11.90 -0.87 6.33
N PHE A 175 -12.79 -1.58 7.03
CA PHE A 175 -12.86 -3.03 7.04
C PHE A 175 -14.30 -3.52 7.23
N ASN A 176 -14.58 -4.75 6.80
CA ASN A 176 -15.85 -5.44 7.05
C ASN A 176 -15.57 -6.66 7.93
N THR A 177 -16.22 -6.74 9.11
CA THR A 177 -16.20 -7.93 9.99
C THR A 177 -17.42 -8.81 9.82
N ARG A 178 -18.46 -8.36 9.11
CA ARG A 178 -19.72 -9.07 8.98
C ARG A 178 -19.50 -10.31 8.12
N VAL A 179 -19.29 -11.45 8.78
CA VAL A 179 -19.09 -12.76 8.16
C VAL A 179 -20.24 -13.16 7.23
N MET A 180 -21.44 -12.61 7.45
CA MET A 180 -22.62 -12.83 6.62
C MET A 180 -22.63 -12.01 5.31
N GLU A 181 -21.78 -10.99 5.20
CA GLU A 181 -21.52 -10.21 3.97
C GLU A 181 -20.21 -10.72 3.35
N ILE A 182 -20.23 -11.97 2.86
CA ILE A 182 -19.07 -12.83 2.50
C ILE A 182 -18.09 -12.19 1.48
N ASN A 183 -18.46 -11.10 0.82
CA ASN A 183 -17.63 -10.52 -0.22
C ASN A 183 -16.37 -9.85 0.36
N GLY A 184 -15.22 -10.50 0.19
CA GLY A 184 -13.91 -9.98 0.57
C GLY A 184 -13.38 -10.46 1.92
N VAL A 185 -14.06 -11.39 2.60
CA VAL A 185 -13.54 -12.08 3.79
C VAL A 185 -12.80 -13.36 3.36
N PHE A 186 -11.49 -13.38 3.58
CA PHE A 186 -10.60 -14.50 3.28
C PHE A 186 -10.06 -15.21 4.53
N ASN A 187 -10.15 -14.56 5.70
CA ASN A 187 -9.78 -15.12 6.98
C ASN A 187 -10.94 -14.98 7.97
N THR A 188 -11.83 -15.99 7.98
CA THR A 188 -13.00 -16.02 8.86
C THR A 188 -12.64 -16.00 10.34
N ALA A 189 -11.52 -16.62 10.72
CA ALA A 189 -11.05 -16.61 12.11
C ALA A 189 -10.67 -15.18 12.56
N ALA A 190 -9.94 -14.45 11.73
CA ALA A 190 -9.64 -13.04 11.99
C ALA A 190 -10.92 -12.19 12.00
N ALA A 191 -11.86 -12.42 11.09
CA ALA A 191 -13.15 -11.71 11.06
C ALA A 191 -13.92 -11.85 12.38
N LEU A 192 -14.09 -13.09 12.86
CA LEU A 192 -14.78 -13.37 14.12
C LEU A 192 -14.03 -12.80 15.34
N TRP A 193 -12.70 -12.81 15.30
CA TRP A 193 -11.90 -12.23 16.39
C TRP A 193 -12.06 -10.70 16.43
N TRP A 194 -11.97 -10.02 15.29
CA TRP A 194 -12.12 -8.58 15.21
C TRP A 194 -13.52 -8.10 15.58
N ASP A 195 -14.56 -8.86 15.24
CA ASP A 195 -15.94 -8.58 15.65
C ASP A 195 -16.08 -8.53 17.18
N LYS A 196 -15.37 -9.40 17.90
CA LYS A 196 -15.32 -9.41 19.37
C LYS A 196 -14.37 -8.36 19.95
N ASN A 197 -13.50 -7.78 19.14
CA ASN A 197 -12.42 -6.88 19.55
C ASN A 197 -12.49 -5.51 18.84
N LEU A 198 -13.69 -5.06 18.45
CA LEU A 198 -13.89 -3.80 17.74
C LEU A 198 -13.39 -2.57 18.52
N HIS A 199 -13.29 -2.65 19.85
CA HIS A 199 -12.71 -1.58 20.67
C HIS A 199 -11.22 -1.31 20.36
N ARG A 200 -10.53 -2.24 19.69
CA ARG A 200 -9.12 -2.11 19.29
C ARG A 200 -8.91 -1.45 17.93
N VAL A 201 -9.98 -1.10 17.20
CA VAL A 201 -9.88 -0.43 15.89
C VAL A 201 -10.17 1.08 15.98
N PRO A 202 -9.59 1.91 15.09
CA PRO A 202 -8.54 1.54 14.14
C PRO A 202 -7.20 1.29 14.86
N LEU A 203 -6.32 0.51 14.23
CA LEU A 203 -4.97 0.26 14.73
C LEU A 203 -4.09 1.51 14.75
N SER A 204 -4.39 2.47 13.87
CA SER A 204 -3.82 3.82 13.90
C SER A 204 -4.81 4.83 13.34
N ARG A 205 -4.79 6.05 13.90
CA ARG A 205 -5.50 7.22 13.38
C ARG A 205 -4.58 8.20 12.65
N THR A 206 -3.28 7.93 12.64
CA THR A 206 -2.32 8.78 11.97
C THR A 206 -2.63 8.78 10.47
N PRO A 207 -2.67 9.95 9.80
CA PRO A 207 -2.90 10.01 8.37
C PRO A 207 -1.69 9.47 7.60
N ILE A 208 -1.91 8.91 6.42
CA ILE A 208 -0.80 8.45 5.56
C ILE A 208 0.13 9.62 5.18
N LEU A 209 -0.46 10.76 4.82
CA LEU A 209 0.23 12.03 4.60
C LEU A 209 0.29 12.83 5.90
N GLY A 210 1.48 13.19 6.36
CA GLY A 210 1.70 13.95 7.59
C GLY A 210 2.96 13.50 8.30
N ALA A 211 3.48 14.32 9.22
CA ALA A 211 4.67 14.00 10.00
C ALA A 211 4.51 12.67 10.76
N ASP A 212 5.61 11.98 11.03
CA ASP A 212 5.60 10.84 11.92
C ASP A 212 5.42 11.30 13.37
N ASP A 213 4.28 10.96 13.98
CA ASP A 213 4.05 11.17 15.42
C ASP A 213 5.11 10.45 16.30
N LEU A 214 5.88 9.53 15.70
CA LEU A 214 6.98 8.81 16.34
C LEU A 214 8.20 9.71 16.62
N GLU A 215 8.49 10.72 15.79
CA GLU A 215 9.58 11.67 16.06
C GLU A 215 9.29 12.58 17.27
N GLN A 216 8.00 12.80 17.58
CA GLN A 216 7.59 13.62 18.72
C GLN A 216 7.74 12.92 20.08
N LYS A 217 7.86 11.58 20.11
CA LYS A 217 8.07 10.85 21.36
C LYS A 217 9.54 10.82 21.78
N GLU A 218 10.48 10.76 20.83
CA GLU A 218 11.91 10.80 21.15
C GLU A 218 12.37 12.21 21.58
N SER A 219 11.78 13.26 21.02
CA SER A 219 12.08 14.65 21.37
C SER A 219 11.43 15.16 22.67
N ARG A 220 10.54 14.36 23.29
CA ARG A 220 9.94 14.66 24.61
C ARG A 220 10.59 13.93 25.78
N ASN A 221 11.49 12.98 25.50
CA ASN A 221 12.22 12.21 26.50
C ASN A 221 13.74 12.50 26.49
N GLY A 222 14.17 13.54 25.77
CA GLY A 222 15.55 14.05 25.74
C GLY A 222 15.71 15.33 26.53
#